data_AF-A0A1Q3CCW9-F1
#
_entry.id   AF-A0A1Q3CCW9-F1
#
_cell.length_a   1.000
_cell.length_b   1.000
_cell.length_c   1.000
_cell.angle_alpha   90.00
_cell.angle_beta   90.00
_cell.angle_gamma   90.00
#
_symmetry.space_group_name_H-M   'P 1'
#
loop_
_entity.id
_entity.type
_entity.pdbx_description
1 polymer ?
#
loop_
_entity_poly.entity_id
_entity_poly.type
_entity_poly.pdbx_seq_one_letter_code
_entity_poly.pdbx_strand_id
1 'polypeptide(L)'
;QASYQSGTIYEWNIDGMNEYHIINKLQEMTMVSNAHKIRNNSDKAVANILIVGFTSQIKGWWDNVLTTQQQTEILEAIQVNESKEPILNNNNETIEDVVSTLIYNI
;
A
#
# COMPACT_ATOMS: atom_id res chain seq x y z
N GLN A 1 0.13 7.48 -21.61
CA GLN A 1 0.38 6.41 -20.62
C GLN A 1 1.47 6.92 -19.70
N ALA A 2 1.18 7.18 -18.42
CA ALA A 2 2.22 7.58 -17.47
C ALA A 2 3.17 6.40 -17.24
N SER A 3 4.48 6.63 -17.36
CA SER A 3 5.51 5.62 -17.10
C SER A 3 6.08 5.88 -15.72
N TYR A 4 5.72 5.05 -14.74
CA TYR A 4 6.28 5.13 -13.39
C TYR A 4 7.62 4.40 -13.35
N GLN A 5 8.65 5.08 -12.84
CA GLN A 5 10.02 4.57 -12.81
C GLN A 5 10.26 3.80 -11.52
N SER A 6 10.45 2.49 -11.63
CA SER A 6 10.78 1.68 -10.47
C SER A 6 12.16 2.03 -9.92
N GLY A 7 12.21 2.39 -8.64
CA GLY A 7 13.39 2.87 -7.92
C GLY A 7 13.27 4.33 -7.49
N THR A 8 12.26 5.04 -7.97
CA THR A 8 11.93 6.40 -7.54
C THR A 8 11.00 6.33 -6.33
N ILE A 9 11.33 7.09 -5.29
CA ILE A 9 10.40 7.34 -4.17
C ILE A 9 9.49 8.48 -4.59
N TYR A 10 8.19 8.23 -4.60
CA TYR A 10 7.17 9.23 -4.88
C TYR A 10 6.59 9.75 -3.57
N GLU A 11 6.31 11.05 -3.50
CA GLU A 11 5.69 11.65 -2.32
C GLU A 11 4.16 11.52 -2.36
N TRP A 12 3.60 11.19 -1.21
CA TRP A 12 2.18 10.97 -1.01
C TRP A 12 1.66 11.97 0.02
N ASN A 13 0.87 12.93 -0.48
CA ASN A 13 0.20 13.95 0.33
C ASN A 13 -1.25 14.09 -0.14
N ILE A 14 -2.17 14.27 0.81
CA ILE A 14 -3.60 14.53 0.59
C ILE A 14 -4.08 15.85 1.23
N ASP A 15 -3.17 16.67 1.76
CA ASP A 15 -3.51 17.95 2.37
C ASP A 15 -4.26 18.87 1.39
N GLY A 16 -5.37 19.43 1.86
CA GLY A 16 -6.19 20.36 1.07
C GLY A 16 -6.88 19.73 -0.14
N MET A 17 -6.81 18.40 -0.32
CA MET A 17 -7.51 17.69 -1.37
C MET A 17 -8.99 17.47 -1.01
N ASN A 18 -9.85 17.51 -2.02
CA ASN A 18 -11.22 17.03 -1.88
C ASN A 18 -11.27 15.51 -2.14
N GLU A 19 -12.39 14.88 -1.82
CA GLU A 19 -12.58 13.43 -1.95
C GLU A 19 -12.21 12.89 -3.35
N TYR A 20 -12.61 13.58 -4.42
CA TYR A 20 -12.27 13.17 -5.78
C TYR A 20 -10.75 13.17 -6.03
N HIS A 21 -10.04 14.20 -5.58
CA HIS A 21 -8.59 14.27 -5.70
C HIS A 21 -7.87 13.25 -4.82
N ILE A 22 -8.41 12.94 -3.63
CA ILE A 22 -7.91 11.85 -2.78
C ILE A 22 -8.04 10.51 -3.50
N ILE A 23 -9.20 10.21 -4.07
CA ILE A 23 -9.43 8.96 -4.83
C ILE A 23 -8.42 8.86 -5.99
N ASN A 24 -8.21 9.93 -6.76
CA ASN A 24 -7.22 9.94 -7.84
C ASN A 24 -5.79 9.69 -7.32
N LYS A 25 -5.43 10.24 -6.15
CA LYS A 25 -4.13 10.04 -5.52
C LYS A 25 -3.94 8.59 -5.05
N LEU A 26 -4.96 7.96 -4.49
CA LEU A 26 -4.94 6.55 -4.10
C LEU A 26 -4.87 5.61 -5.32
N GLN A 27 -5.52 5.97 -6.42
CA GLN A 27 -5.38 5.26 -7.70
C GLN A 27 -3.95 5.37 -8.25
N GLU A 28 -3.32 6.54 -8.13
CA GLU A 28 -1.92 6.74 -8.48
C GLU A 28 -0.98 5.88 -7.62
N MET A 29 -1.18 5.81 -6.30
CA MET A 29 -0.44 4.89 -5.42
C MET A 29 -0.55 3.44 -5.88
N THR A 30 -1.76 3.02 -6.27
CA THR A 30 -2.03 1.67 -6.79
C THR A 30 -1.24 1.41 -8.08
N MET A 31 -1.23 2.38 -9.01
CA MET A 31 -0.46 2.25 -10.26
C MET A 31 1.04 2.16 -10.02
N VAL A 32 1.60 3.01 -9.14
CA VAL A 32 3.02 2.97 -8.76
C VAL A 32 3.36 1.62 -8.13
N SER A 33 2.52 1.13 -7.22
CA SER A 33 2.72 -0.15 -6.55
C SER A 33 2.79 -1.31 -7.52
N ASN A 34 1.87 -1.36 -8.50
CA ASN A 34 1.87 -2.39 -9.53
C ASN A 34 3.13 -2.33 -10.41
N ALA A 35 3.64 -1.14 -10.73
CA ALA A 35 4.89 -0.98 -11.47
C ALA A 35 6.10 -1.53 -10.69
N HIS A 36 6.11 -1.40 -9.36
CA HIS A 36 7.14 -2.00 -8.53
C HIS A 36 7.01 -3.53 -8.40
N LYS A 37 5.78 -4.06 -8.31
CA LYS A 37 5.51 -5.52 -8.29
C LYS A 37 5.98 -6.22 -9.57
N ILE A 38 5.78 -5.61 -10.74
CA ILE A 38 6.21 -6.16 -12.04
C ILE A 38 7.73 -6.44 -12.07
N ARG A 39 8.52 -5.78 -11.23
CA ARG A 39 9.97 -6.01 -11.10
C ARG A 39 10.34 -7.01 -10.01
N ASN A 40 9.43 -7.91 -9.66
CA ASN A 40 9.64 -9.01 -8.73
C ASN A 40 9.92 -8.56 -7.28
N ASN A 41 9.35 -7.41 -6.87
CA ASN A 41 9.32 -7.00 -5.47
C ASN A 41 8.11 -7.61 -4.77
N SER A 42 8.26 -8.06 -3.53
CA SER A 42 7.14 -8.48 -2.68
C SER A 42 6.24 -7.31 -2.32
N ASP A 43 4.98 -7.56 -1.95
CA ASP A 43 4.06 -6.51 -1.51
C ASP A 43 4.63 -5.77 -0.32
N LYS A 44 5.25 -6.50 0.61
CA LYS A 44 5.89 -5.91 1.78
C LYS A 44 7.00 -4.92 1.40
N ALA A 45 7.81 -5.24 0.39
CA ALA A 45 8.83 -4.33 -0.12
C ALA A 45 8.21 -3.08 -0.79
N VAL A 46 7.14 -3.26 -1.56
CA VAL A 46 6.42 -2.16 -2.21
C VAL A 46 5.74 -1.25 -1.19
N ALA A 47 5.11 -1.81 -0.17
CA ALA A 47 4.48 -1.07 0.92
C ALA A 47 5.51 -0.21 1.68
N ASN A 48 6.68 -0.75 1.96
CA ASN A 48 7.77 0.03 2.57
C ASN A 48 8.21 1.21 1.69
N ILE A 49 8.26 1.04 0.36
CA ILE A 49 8.56 2.14 -0.57
C ILE A 49 7.47 3.23 -0.49
N LEU A 50 6.19 2.85 -0.44
CA LEU A 50 5.09 3.81 -0.28
C LEU A 50 5.20 4.56 1.05
N ILE A 51 5.45 3.84 2.16
CA ILE A 51 5.56 4.42 3.50
C ILE A 51 6.69 5.45 3.57
N VAL A 52 7.84 5.18 2.94
CA VAL A 52 8.94 6.15 2.86
C VAL A 52 8.51 7.43 2.11
N GLY A 53 7.60 7.31 1.14
CA GLY A 53 7.01 8.42 0.42
C GLY A 53 5.90 9.17 1.16
N PHE A 54 5.42 8.70 2.31
CA PHE A 54 4.36 9.37 3.05
C PHE A 54 4.82 10.71 3.60
N THR A 55 3.98 11.74 3.42
CA THR A 55 4.21 13.10 3.92
C THR A 55 2.95 13.64 4.60
N SER A 56 3.11 14.75 5.35
CA SER A 56 2.02 15.47 6.02
C SER A 56 0.98 14.58 6.72
N GLN A 57 -0.32 14.71 6.41
CA GLN A 57 -1.39 13.95 7.07
C GLN A 57 -1.22 12.44 6.97
N ILE A 58 -0.75 11.91 5.83
CA ILE A 58 -0.54 10.46 5.68
C ILE A 58 0.61 10.00 6.57
N LYS A 59 1.70 10.77 6.61
CA LYS A 59 2.82 10.47 7.53
C LYS A 59 2.39 10.58 9.00
N GLY A 60 1.60 11.61 9.32
CA GLY A 60 1.05 11.82 10.66
C GLY A 60 0.16 10.67 11.11
N TRP A 61 -0.71 10.19 10.22
CA TRP A 61 -1.54 9.02 10.43
C TRP A 61 -0.68 7.77 10.67
N TRP A 62 0.28 7.49 9.79
CA TRP A 62 1.14 6.31 9.91
C TRP A 62 1.98 6.32 11.19
N ASP A 63 2.72 7.41 11.45
CA ASP A 63 3.71 7.46 12.53
C ASP A 63 3.07 7.70 13.92
N ASN A 64 1.98 8.46 13.98
CA ASN A 64 1.47 8.99 15.25
C ASN A 64 0.06 8.52 15.62
N VAL A 65 -0.76 8.07 14.65
CA VAL A 65 -2.12 7.61 14.92
C VAL A 65 -2.18 6.08 15.02
N LEU A 66 -1.50 5.37 14.13
CA LEU A 66 -1.44 3.91 14.21
C LEU A 66 -0.52 3.44 15.34
N THR A 67 -0.99 2.43 16.06
CA THR A 67 -0.13 1.66 16.97
C THR A 67 0.80 0.74 16.18
N THR A 68 1.92 0.33 16.78
CA THR A 68 2.82 -0.68 16.20
C THR A 68 2.09 -1.97 15.84
N GLN A 69 1.09 -2.37 16.63
CA GLN A 69 0.27 -3.54 16.36
C GLN A 69 -0.54 -3.37 15.07
N GLN A 70 -1.20 -2.23 14.88
CA GLN A 70 -1.96 -1.94 13.65
C GLN A 70 -1.05 -1.82 12.43
N GLN A 71 0.12 -1.19 12.57
CA GLN A 71 1.12 -1.17 11.50
C GLN A 71 1.55 -2.60 11.11
N THR A 72 1.73 -3.47 12.10
CA THR A 72 2.10 -4.88 11.87
C THR A 72 0.98 -5.63 11.17
N GLU A 73 -0.27 -5.46 11.60
CA GLU A 73 -1.46 -6.05 10.96
C GLU A 73 -1.58 -5.64 9.49
N ILE A 74 -1.31 -4.37 9.17
CA ILE A 74 -1.28 -3.90 7.78
C ILE A 74 -0.12 -4.56 7.02
N LEU A 75 1.09 -4.58 7.61
CA LEU A 75 2.30 -5.12 6.98
C LEU A 75 2.33 -6.66 6.87
N GLU A 76 1.43 -7.35 7.55
CA GLU A 76 1.26 -8.80 7.51
C GLU A 76 -0.07 -9.21 6.88
N ALA A 77 -0.81 -8.27 6.28
CA ALA A 77 -2.06 -8.55 5.63
C ALA A 77 -1.89 -9.56 4.49
N ILE A 78 -2.83 -10.50 4.44
CA ILE A 78 -2.92 -11.55 3.44
C ILE A 78 -4.31 -11.54 2.81
N GLN A 79 -4.42 -12.05 1.59
CA GLN A 79 -5.71 -12.20 0.94
C GLN A 79 -6.54 -13.26 1.66
N VAL A 80 -7.80 -12.91 1.94
CA VAL A 80 -8.77 -13.81 2.56
C VAL A 80 -10.02 -13.93 1.69
N ASN A 81 -10.66 -15.10 1.75
CA ASN A 81 -11.94 -15.33 1.08
C ASN A 81 -13.11 -14.70 1.87
N GLU A 82 -14.33 -14.84 1.37
CA GLU A 82 -15.55 -14.34 2.03
C GLU A 82 -15.77 -14.92 3.44
N SER A 83 -15.21 -16.10 3.71
CA SER A 83 -15.25 -16.76 5.03
C SER A 83 -14.09 -16.36 5.94
N LYS A 84 -13.27 -15.36 5.55
CA LYS A 84 -12.06 -14.90 6.23
C LYS A 84 -10.94 -15.95 6.33
N GLU A 85 -10.96 -16.95 5.46
CA GLU A 85 -9.89 -17.94 5.39
C GLU A 85 -8.80 -17.47 4.41
N PRO A 86 -7.52 -17.75 4.70
CA PRO A 86 -6.42 -17.39 3.81
C PRO A 86 -6.56 -17.99 2.40
N ILE A 87 -6.37 -17.16 1.38
CA ILE A 87 -6.26 -17.61 -0.01
C ILE A 87 -4.80 -18.03 -0.26
N LEU A 88 -4.64 -19.24 -0.82
CA LEU A 88 -3.33 -19.82 -1.10
C LEU A 88 -2.99 -19.74 -2.60
N ASN A 89 -1.72 -19.53 -2.90
CA ASN A 89 -1.18 -19.62 -4.26
C ASN A 89 -0.95 -21.11 -4.67
N ASN A 90 -0.42 -21.32 -5.88
CA ASN A 90 -0.12 -22.66 -6.42
C ASN A 90 0.92 -23.47 -5.62
N ASN A 91 1.67 -22.82 -4.72
CA ASN A 91 2.66 -23.43 -3.83
C ASN A 91 2.10 -23.68 -2.41
N ASN A 92 0.79 -23.51 -2.19
CA ASN A 92 0.14 -23.58 -0.87
C ASN A 92 0.61 -22.50 0.12
N GLU A 93 1.15 -21.37 -0.37
CA GLU A 93 1.56 -20.24 0.46
C GLU A 93 0.46 -19.16 0.45
N THR A 94 0.30 -18.44 1.56
CA THR A 94 -0.63 -17.30 1.63
C THR A 94 -0.20 -16.16 0.70
N ILE A 95 -1.17 -15.53 0.05
CA ILE A 95 -0.90 -14.40 -0.85
C ILE A 95 -0.85 -13.11 -0.03
N GLU A 96 0.23 -12.34 -0.15
CA GLU A 96 0.35 -11.02 0.49
C GLU A 96 -0.71 -10.04 -0.05
N ASP A 97 -1.30 -9.24 0.83
CA ASP A 97 -2.26 -8.16 0.49
C ASP A 97 -1.91 -6.84 1.17
N VAL A 98 -0.63 -6.67 1.50
CA VAL A 98 -0.10 -5.55 2.28
C VAL A 98 -0.38 -4.21 1.59
N VAL A 99 -0.14 -4.12 0.28
CA VAL A 99 -0.31 -2.87 -0.47
C VAL A 99 -1.78 -2.45 -0.53
N SER A 100 -2.69 -3.38 -0.85
CA SER A 100 -4.12 -3.08 -0.93
C SER A 100 -4.66 -2.66 0.42
N THR A 101 -4.26 -3.38 1.48
CA THR A 101 -4.64 -3.06 2.85
C THR A 101 -4.10 -1.70 3.27
N LEU A 102 -2.84 -1.38 2.97
CA LEU A 102 -2.25 -0.09 3.28
C LEU A 102 -3.00 1.06 2.61
N ILE A 103 -3.25 0.97 1.30
CA ILE A 103 -3.94 2.03 0.54
C ILE A 103 -5.40 2.18 0.98
N TYR A 104 -6.08 1.08 1.32
CA TYR A 104 -7.48 1.11 1.79
C TYR A 104 -7.65 1.81 3.14
N ASN A 105 -6.61 1.80 3.99
CA ASN A 105 -6.66 2.41 5.33
C ASN A 105 -6.27 3.90 5.35
N ILE A 106 -5.87 4.49 4.22
CA ILE A 106 -5.61 5.93 4.04
C ILE A 106 -6.92 6.67 3.77
#